data_AF-A0A1Q7QNG9-F1
#
_entry.id   AF-A0A1Q7QNG9-F1
#
_cell.length_a   1.000
_cell.length_b   1.000
_cell.length_c   1.000
_cell.angle_alpha   90.00
_cell.angle_beta   90.00
_cell.angle_gamma   90.00
#
_symmetry.space_group_name_H-M   'P 1'
#
loop_
_entity.id
_entity.type
_entity.pdbx_description
1 polymer ?
#
loop_
_entity_poly.entity_id
_entity_poly.type
_entity_poly.pdbx_seq_one_letter_code
_entity_poly.pdbx_strand_id
1 'polypeptide(L)'
;MAPVPSDIASRLPAGLVARMADDADLERMVEFENRFANAARWESPAGVRAFFRTNPQPDRLAIVVERHGEIVGQGTVSDGGMWASPDGSWRGGIRVAPDWRGHGSAKALLALLEEHARGRGAKRFMTSIRGNEPEGLAFATAQGYAEFHRRFDAYIAVAAFDPSRFDDPDEIARRAGVRLLSYGELARARAGDLETMQRTLIAMFWEVGKDVPSPAPMPKEPPPFEQARRMFFEGPGMDAAATIVALRGDTPVGMTANMVKENGVAYTNFTGVVRAERGKGLALAMKLRALRDLRERGVRLFGTTNDEANAAMRGINARLGYVPDPPTIMVAKQLS
;
A
#
# COMPACT_ATOMS: atom_id res chain seq x y z
N MET A 1 6.75 -29.93 2.38
CA MET A 1 5.70 -29.23 3.15
C MET A 1 6.01 -29.37 4.63
N ALA A 2 6.34 -28.26 5.31
CA ALA A 2 6.33 -28.27 6.77
C ALA A 2 4.86 -28.43 7.22
N PRO A 3 4.53 -29.37 8.11
CA PRO A 3 3.17 -29.48 8.62
C PRO A 3 2.81 -28.20 9.38
N VAL A 4 1.57 -27.73 9.21
CA VAL A 4 0.98 -26.73 10.12
C VAL A 4 1.06 -27.30 11.54
N PRO A 5 1.25 -26.48 12.59
CA PRO A 5 1.06 -26.97 13.95
C PRO A 5 -0.21 -27.82 14.01
N SER A 6 -0.09 -29.04 14.54
CA SER A 6 -1.08 -30.12 14.41
C SER A 6 -2.48 -29.80 14.96
N ASP A 7 -2.64 -28.64 15.59
CA ASP A 7 -3.86 -28.19 16.26
C ASP A 7 -4.76 -27.26 15.41
N ILE A 8 -4.43 -26.96 14.14
CA ILE A 8 -5.43 -26.23 13.32
C ILE A 8 -6.60 -27.12 12.92
N ALA A 9 -6.33 -28.39 12.59
CA ALA A 9 -7.31 -29.29 12.00
C ALA A 9 -8.45 -29.61 12.97
N SER A 10 -8.14 -29.69 14.27
CA SER A 10 -9.10 -29.87 15.37
C SER A 10 -10.05 -28.67 15.55
N ARG A 11 -9.64 -27.48 15.07
CA ARG A 11 -10.36 -26.21 15.24
C ARG A 11 -11.16 -25.80 14.02
N LEU A 12 -11.10 -26.56 12.93
CA LEU A 12 -11.80 -26.26 11.68
C LEU A 12 -13.15 -26.99 11.58
N PRO A 13 -14.11 -26.40 10.84
CA PRO A 13 -15.33 -27.10 10.42
C PRO A 13 -15.04 -28.43 9.72
N ALA A 14 -15.99 -29.37 9.85
CA ALA A 14 -15.88 -30.70 9.26
C ALA A 14 -15.62 -30.65 7.74
N GLY A 15 -14.56 -31.33 7.32
CA GLY A 15 -14.12 -31.45 5.93
C GLY A 15 -13.49 -30.20 5.33
N LEU A 16 -13.12 -29.21 6.15
CA LEU A 16 -12.10 -28.23 5.78
C LEU A 16 -10.71 -28.75 6.15
N VAL A 17 -9.73 -28.41 5.32
CA VAL A 17 -8.32 -28.74 5.55
C VAL A 17 -7.52 -27.45 5.54
N ALA A 18 -6.64 -27.24 6.50
CA ALA A 18 -5.68 -26.15 6.45
C ALA A 18 -4.26 -26.66 6.24
N ARG A 19 -3.49 -25.89 5.49
CA ARG A 19 -2.06 -26.15 5.26
C ARG A 19 -1.29 -24.83 5.15
N MET A 20 0.01 -24.89 5.41
CA MET A 20 0.90 -23.78 5.09
C MET A 20 0.91 -23.59 3.56
N ALA A 21 0.80 -22.34 3.14
CA ALA A 21 0.92 -21.98 1.74
C ALA A 21 2.39 -21.85 1.35
N ASP A 22 2.72 -22.19 0.12
CA ASP A 22 4.04 -21.97 -0.47
C ASP A 22 3.98 -21.01 -1.67
N ASP A 23 5.11 -20.81 -2.35
CA ASP A 23 5.20 -19.89 -3.49
C ASP A 23 4.33 -20.28 -4.69
N ALA A 24 3.93 -21.55 -4.80
CA ALA A 24 3.03 -22.04 -5.84
C ALA A 24 1.57 -21.64 -5.55
N ASP A 25 1.21 -21.42 -4.29
CA ASP A 25 -0.14 -20.98 -3.90
C ASP A 25 -0.38 -19.48 -4.11
N LEU A 26 0.67 -18.69 -4.32
CA LEU A 26 0.59 -17.22 -4.36
C LEU A 26 -0.48 -16.72 -5.34
N GLU A 27 -0.56 -17.32 -6.53
CA GLU A 27 -1.57 -16.93 -7.52
C GLU A 27 -3.00 -17.21 -7.03
N ARG A 28 -3.27 -18.41 -6.53
CA ARG A 28 -4.58 -18.81 -5.99
C ARG A 28 -4.98 -17.94 -4.79
N MET A 29 -4.02 -17.59 -3.93
CA MET A 29 -4.25 -16.70 -2.79
C MET A 29 -4.62 -15.28 -3.22
N VAL A 30 -3.94 -14.75 -4.24
CA VAL A 30 -4.22 -13.41 -4.80
C VAL A 30 -5.57 -13.41 -5.50
N GLU A 31 -5.87 -14.44 -6.30
CA GLU A 31 -7.18 -14.60 -6.93
C GLU A 31 -8.31 -14.71 -5.91
N PHE A 32 -8.10 -15.44 -4.81
CA PHE A 32 -9.05 -15.54 -3.72
C PHE A 32 -9.33 -14.17 -3.06
N GLU A 33 -8.31 -13.37 -2.73
CA GLU A 33 -8.55 -12.00 -2.24
C GLU A 33 -9.28 -11.14 -3.27
N ASN A 34 -8.90 -11.26 -4.55
CA ASN A 34 -9.46 -10.44 -5.62
C ASN A 34 -10.96 -10.64 -5.80
N ARG A 35 -11.53 -11.79 -5.41
CA ARG A 35 -12.99 -12.02 -5.36
C ARG A 35 -13.73 -11.02 -4.46
N PHE A 36 -13.03 -10.46 -3.47
CA PHE A 36 -13.57 -9.51 -2.49
C PHE A 36 -13.04 -8.09 -2.64
N ALA A 37 -12.16 -7.86 -3.62
CA ALA A 37 -11.52 -6.57 -3.86
C ALA A 37 -12.41 -5.69 -4.74
N ASN A 38 -12.43 -4.38 -4.45
CA ASN A 38 -12.88 -3.40 -5.44
C ASN A 38 -11.78 -3.17 -6.49
N ALA A 39 -12.10 -2.45 -7.57
CA ALA A 39 -11.15 -2.21 -8.66
C ALA A 39 -9.82 -1.61 -8.19
N ALA A 40 -9.82 -0.79 -7.14
CA ALA A 40 -8.61 -0.19 -6.62
C ALA A 40 -7.79 -1.09 -5.69
N ARG A 41 -8.42 -2.08 -5.05
CA ARG A 41 -7.77 -3.05 -4.16
C ARG A 41 -7.36 -4.34 -4.86
N TRP A 42 -7.79 -4.53 -6.10
CA TRP A 42 -7.33 -5.64 -6.92
C TRP A 42 -5.81 -5.58 -7.10
N GLU A 43 -5.15 -6.73 -7.01
CA GLU A 43 -3.72 -6.88 -7.23
C GLU A 43 -3.47 -7.98 -8.26
N SER A 44 -2.44 -7.84 -9.09
CA SER A 44 -2.04 -8.92 -10.00
C SER A 44 -1.13 -9.92 -9.29
N PRO A 45 -1.24 -11.24 -9.58
CA PRO A 45 -0.29 -12.24 -9.08
C PRO A 45 1.17 -11.88 -9.41
N ALA A 46 1.41 -11.33 -10.61
CA ALA A 46 2.73 -10.88 -11.04
C ALA A 46 3.24 -9.70 -10.18
N GLY A 47 2.40 -8.72 -9.89
CA GLY A 47 2.72 -7.58 -9.03
C GLY A 47 3.04 -7.99 -7.60
N VAL A 48 2.23 -8.88 -7.02
CA VAL A 48 2.48 -9.43 -5.67
C VAL A 48 3.77 -10.25 -5.62
N ARG A 49 4.05 -11.06 -6.64
CA ARG A 49 5.31 -11.80 -6.76
C ARG A 49 6.51 -10.86 -6.89
N ALA A 50 6.39 -9.80 -7.69
CA ALA A 50 7.43 -8.79 -7.83
C ALA A 50 7.69 -8.05 -6.52
N PHE A 51 6.64 -7.74 -5.75
CA PHE A 51 6.76 -7.16 -4.41
C PHE A 51 7.56 -8.06 -3.47
N PHE A 52 7.23 -9.35 -3.36
CA PHE A 52 7.99 -10.26 -2.47
C PHE A 52 9.44 -10.49 -2.92
N ARG A 53 9.72 -10.38 -4.22
CA ARG A 53 11.10 -10.45 -4.74
C ARG A 53 11.93 -9.22 -4.36
N THR A 54 11.33 -8.02 -4.33
CA THR A 54 12.04 -6.79 -3.96
C THR A 54 12.00 -6.51 -2.45
N ASN A 55 11.04 -7.10 -1.73
CA ASN A 55 10.93 -7.08 -0.28
C ASN A 55 10.76 -8.51 0.28
N PRO A 56 11.84 -9.30 0.38
CA PRO A 56 11.80 -10.62 1.00
C PRO A 56 11.35 -10.55 2.46
N GLN A 57 10.48 -11.48 2.87
CA GLN A 57 9.93 -11.58 4.22
C GLN A 57 10.17 -13.00 4.75
N PRO A 58 11.38 -13.33 5.23
CA PRO A 58 11.76 -14.70 5.55
C PRO A 58 10.95 -15.30 6.71
N ASP A 59 10.43 -14.46 7.60
CA ASP A 59 9.61 -14.90 8.73
C ASP A 59 8.09 -14.85 8.44
N ARG A 60 7.69 -14.60 7.19
CA ARG A 60 6.28 -14.60 6.80
C ARG A 60 5.67 -16.00 6.95
N LEU A 61 4.49 -16.05 7.54
CA LEU A 61 3.61 -17.23 7.53
C LEU A 61 2.38 -16.94 6.67
N ALA A 62 2.03 -17.91 5.83
CA ALA A 62 0.79 -17.94 5.08
C ALA A 62 0.11 -19.29 5.25
N ILE A 63 -1.21 -19.27 5.47
CA ILE A 63 -2.05 -20.45 5.67
C ILE A 63 -3.24 -20.34 4.71
N VAL A 64 -3.56 -21.42 4.02
CA VAL A 64 -4.80 -21.58 3.26
C VAL A 64 -5.69 -22.60 3.94
N VAL A 65 -7.00 -22.38 3.88
CA VAL A 65 -8.07 -23.28 4.28
C VAL A 65 -8.81 -23.68 3.01
N GLU A 66 -8.85 -24.98 2.73
CA GLU A 66 -9.36 -25.54 1.50
C GLU A 66 -10.55 -26.49 1.74
N ARG A 67 -11.48 -26.49 0.78
CA ARG A 67 -12.52 -27.51 0.63
C ARG A 67 -12.42 -28.10 -0.76
N HIS A 68 -12.20 -29.41 -0.86
CA HIS A 68 -12.05 -30.12 -2.15
C HIS A 68 -11.04 -29.45 -3.12
N GLY A 69 -9.95 -28.88 -2.58
CA GLY A 69 -8.92 -28.20 -3.36
C GLY A 69 -9.23 -26.75 -3.74
N GLU A 70 -10.36 -26.18 -3.29
CA GLU A 70 -10.65 -24.75 -3.45
C GLU A 70 -10.35 -23.98 -2.17
N ILE A 71 -9.69 -22.81 -2.27
CA ILE A 71 -9.46 -21.92 -1.13
C ILE A 71 -10.80 -21.30 -0.69
N VAL A 72 -11.17 -21.54 0.56
CA VAL A 72 -12.35 -20.96 1.22
C VAL A 72 -11.97 -20.00 2.34
N GLY A 73 -10.69 -19.96 2.72
CA GLY A 73 -10.14 -18.96 3.61
C GLY A 73 -8.62 -18.94 3.57
N GLN A 74 -8.04 -17.84 4.01
CA GLN A 74 -6.60 -17.72 4.15
C GLN A 74 -6.22 -16.72 5.24
N GLY A 75 -4.99 -16.84 5.72
CA GLY A 75 -4.40 -15.95 6.70
C GLY A 75 -2.92 -15.72 6.42
N THR A 76 -2.45 -14.50 6.61
CA THR A 76 -1.04 -14.16 6.47
C THR A 76 -0.56 -13.28 7.61
N VAL A 77 0.70 -13.42 8.01
CA VAL A 77 1.36 -12.53 8.96
C VAL A 77 2.85 -12.42 8.63
N SER A 78 3.42 -11.23 8.77
CA SER A 78 4.87 -10.99 8.63
C SER A 78 5.33 -9.79 9.45
N ASP A 79 6.65 -9.70 9.63
CA ASP A 79 7.33 -8.53 10.18
C ASP A 79 7.26 -7.32 9.22
N GLY A 80 7.07 -7.56 7.92
CA GLY A 80 7.04 -6.56 6.85
C GLY A 80 8.35 -6.44 6.07
N GLY A 81 9.36 -7.28 6.36
CA GLY A 81 10.67 -7.27 5.72
C GLY A 81 11.37 -5.92 5.89
N MET A 82 11.70 -5.26 4.79
CA MET A 82 12.35 -3.94 4.81
C MET A 82 11.51 -2.82 5.44
N TRP A 83 10.20 -3.04 5.56
CA TRP A 83 9.27 -2.10 6.21
C TRP A 83 8.96 -2.51 7.64
N ALA A 84 9.79 -3.37 8.25
CA ALA A 84 9.59 -3.84 9.62
C ALA A 84 9.41 -2.66 10.58
N SER A 85 8.39 -2.78 11.44
CA SER A 85 8.08 -1.75 12.41
C SER A 85 9.18 -1.74 13.49
N PRO A 86 9.82 -0.60 13.78
CA PRO A 86 10.89 -0.53 14.78
C PRO A 86 10.44 -0.92 16.20
N ASP A 87 9.14 -0.86 16.49
CA ASP A 87 8.53 -1.24 17.76
C ASP A 87 8.23 -2.76 17.89
N GLY A 88 8.63 -3.56 16.89
CA GLY A 88 8.37 -5.00 16.87
C GLY A 88 6.94 -5.38 16.50
N SER A 89 6.16 -4.46 15.91
CA SER A 89 4.82 -4.76 15.40
C SER A 89 4.86 -5.51 14.08
N TRP A 90 4.11 -6.60 14.03
CA TRP A 90 3.88 -7.42 12.86
C TRP A 90 2.51 -7.11 12.24
N ARG A 91 2.38 -7.36 10.94
CA ARG A 91 1.15 -7.07 10.18
C ARG A 91 0.63 -8.33 9.51
N GLY A 92 -0.69 -8.44 9.44
CA GLY A 92 -1.35 -9.57 8.83
C GLY A 92 -2.83 -9.35 8.60
N GLY A 93 -3.48 -10.38 8.08
CA GLY A 93 -4.90 -10.35 7.79
C GLY A 93 -5.45 -11.75 7.54
N ILE A 94 -6.77 -11.86 7.67
CA ILE A 94 -7.52 -13.09 7.44
C ILE A 94 -8.69 -12.77 6.52
N ARG A 95 -8.95 -13.67 5.59
CA ARG A 95 -10.13 -13.63 4.72
C ARG A 95 -10.79 -15.00 4.75
N VAL A 96 -12.11 -15.01 4.94
CA VAL A 96 -12.94 -16.23 4.86
C VAL A 96 -14.10 -15.93 3.91
N ALA A 97 -14.34 -16.85 2.97
CA ALA A 97 -15.45 -16.76 2.03
C ALA A 97 -16.79 -16.68 2.78
N PRO A 98 -17.75 -15.86 2.31
CA PRO A 98 -19.03 -15.63 2.99
C PRO A 98 -19.74 -16.90 3.49
N ASP A 99 -19.82 -17.93 2.65
CA ASP A 99 -20.51 -19.19 2.96
C ASP A 99 -19.85 -20.00 4.09
N TRP A 100 -18.60 -19.67 4.43
CA TRP A 100 -17.80 -20.35 5.45
C TRP A 100 -17.58 -19.49 6.70
N ARG A 101 -18.18 -18.31 6.78
CA ARG A 101 -18.13 -17.44 7.97
C ARG A 101 -19.01 -17.99 9.10
N GLY A 102 -18.70 -17.62 10.35
CA GLY A 102 -19.48 -18.05 11.52
C GLY A 102 -19.20 -19.47 12.01
N HIS A 103 -18.31 -20.22 11.35
CA HIS A 103 -18.01 -21.62 11.69
C HIS A 103 -16.64 -21.82 12.37
N GLY A 104 -15.95 -20.75 12.77
CA GLY A 104 -14.71 -20.83 13.55
C GLY A 104 -13.39 -20.77 12.75
N SER A 105 -13.43 -20.88 11.41
CA SER A 105 -12.21 -20.85 10.57
C SER A 105 -11.34 -19.61 10.78
N ALA A 106 -11.94 -18.42 10.90
CA ALA A 106 -11.21 -17.18 11.16
C ALA A 106 -10.50 -17.20 12.53
N LYS A 107 -11.14 -17.77 13.56
CA LYS A 107 -10.57 -17.92 14.91
C LYS A 107 -9.40 -18.90 14.90
N ALA A 108 -9.53 -20.01 14.18
CA ALA A 108 -8.47 -21.02 14.03
C ALA A 108 -7.24 -20.44 13.32
N LEU A 109 -7.45 -19.72 12.22
CA LEU A 109 -6.39 -19.01 11.49
C LEU A 109 -5.70 -17.97 12.40
N LEU A 110 -6.48 -17.11 13.06
CA LEU A 110 -5.92 -16.03 13.89
C LEU A 110 -5.02 -16.57 15.00
N ALA A 111 -5.44 -17.63 15.68
CA ALA A 111 -4.67 -18.22 16.78
C ALA A 111 -3.26 -18.65 16.32
N LEU A 112 -3.13 -19.25 15.14
CA LEU A 112 -1.83 -19.67 14.61
C LEU A 112 -0.96 -18.51 14.14
N LEU A 113 -1.58 -17.51 13.51
CA LEU A 113 -0.85 -16.33 13.09
C LEU A 113 -0.30 -15.56 14.32
N GLU A 114 -1.09 -15.45 15.38
CA GLU A 114 -0.65 -14.88 16.66
C GLU A 114 0.44 -15.71 17.34
N GLU A 115 0.31 -17.04 17.35
CA GLU A 115 1.32 -17.96 17.88
C GLU A 115 2.64 -17.85 17.14
N HIS A 116 2.61 -17.86 15.81
CA HIS A 116 3.80 -17.69 14.98
C HIS A 116 4.47 -16.34 15.20
N ALA A 117 3.70 -15.25 15.17
CA ALA A 117 4.22 -13.91 15.42
C ALA A 117 4.88 -13.81 16.82
N ARG A 118 4.22 -14.34 17.86
CA ARG A 118 4.79 -14.39 19.22
C ARG A 118 6.07 -15.22 19.28
N GLY A 119 6.08 -16.41 18.65
CA GLY A 119 7.25 -17.28 18.60
C GLY A 119 8.46 -16.64 17.90
N ARG A 120 8.22 -15.65 17.04
CA ARG A 120 9.24 -14.84 16.35
C ARG A 120 9.53 -13.50 17.06
N GLY A 121 8.98 -13.28 18.24
CA GLY A 121 9.28 -12.12 19.09
C GLY A 121 8.44 -10.86 18.78
N ALA A 122 7.40 -10.96 17.96
CA ALA A 122 6.48 -9.86 17.70
C ALA A 122 5.83 -9.36 19.00
N LYS A 123 5.79 -8.04 19.20
CA LYS A 123 5.18 -7.41 20.38
C LYS A 123 3.72 -7.06 20.18
N ARG A 124 3.34 -6.80 18.93
CA ARG A 124 2.00 -6.35 18.56
C ARG A 124 1.60 -6.93 17.22
N PHE A 125 0.38 -7.41 17.10
CA PHE A 125 -0.24 -7.79 15.83
C PHE A 125 -1.13 -6.66 15.37
N MET A 126 -0.88 -6.13 14.17
CA MET A 126 -1.71 -5.12 13.51
C MET A 126 -2.46 -5.71 12.31
N THR A 127 -3.71 -5.31 12.15
CA THR A 127 -4.49 -5.59 10.93
C THR A 127 -5.29 -4.35 10.52
N SER A 128 -5.96 -4.41 9.38
CA SER A 128 -6.75 -3.32 8.81
C SER A 128 -8.06 -3.85 8.27
N ILE A 129 -9.15 -3.17 8.62
CA ILE A 129 -10.52 -3.59 8.36
C ILE A 129 -11.19 -2.49 7.56
N ARG A 130 -11.84 -2.85 6.46
CA ARG A 130 -12.52 -1.87 5.62
C ARG A 130 -13.75 -1.34 6.36
N GLY A 131 -14.02 -0.04 6.25
CA GLY A 131 -15.17 0.57 6.93
C GLY A 131 -16.53 0.04 6.47
N ASN A 132 -16.58 -0.66 5.33
CA ASN A 132 -17.77 -1.35 4.82
C ASN A 132 -17.82 -2.85 5.19
N GLU A 133 -16.96 -3.32 6.10
CA GLU A 133 -16.94 -4.70 6.62
C GLU A 133 -17.11 -4.71 8.15
N PRO A 134 -18.28 -4.27 8.67
CA PRO A 134 -18.52 -4.17 10.11
C PRO A 134 -18.41 -5.52 10.83
N GLU A 135 -18.66 -6.64 10.15
CA GLU A 135 -18.48 -7.99 10.68
C GLU A 135 -17.01 -8.31 10.98
N GLY A 136 -16.08 -7.77 10.18
CA GLY A 136 -14.65 -7.91 10.40
C GLY A 136 -14.21 -7.16 11.66
N LEU A 137 -14.75 -5.95 11.87
CA LEU A 137 -14.48 -5.16 13.07
C LEU A 137 -15.03 -5.83 14.32
N ALA A 138 -16.28 -6.30 14.27
CA ALA A 138 -16.89 -7.04 15.36
C ALA A 138 -16.09 -8.30 15.73
N PHE A 139 -15.62 -9.05 14.73
CA PHE A 139 -14.75 -10.20 14.97
C PHE A 139 -13.43 -9.79 15.64
N ALA A 140 -12.73 -8.78 15.10
CA ALA A 140 -11.45 -8.34 15.66
C ALA A 140 -11.59 -7.87 17.12
N THR A 141 -12.62 -7.07 17.42
CA THR A 141 -12.93 -6.65 18.79
C THR A 141 -13.19 -7.84 19.71
N ALA A 142 -13.97 -8.83 19.26
CA ALA A 142 -14.22 -10.05 20.03
C ALA A 142 -12.95 -10.90 20.26
N GLN A 143 -11.91 -10.74 19.42
CA GLN A 143 -10.60 -11.39 19.59
C GLN A 143 -9.59 -10.55 20.40
N GLY A 144 -10.02 -9.41 20.95
CA GLY A 144 -9.22 -8.53 21.79
C GLY A 144 -8.38 -7.50 21.03
N TYR A 145 -8.69 -7.23 19.76
CA TYR A 145 -8.07 -6.14 19.02
C TYR A 145 -8.80 -4.83 19.30
N ALA A 146 -8.04 -3.77 19.52
CA ALA A 146 -8.55 -2.42 19.71
C ALA A 146 -8.19 -1.55 18.50
N GLU A 147 -9.12 -0.68 18.10
CA GLU A 147 -8.82 0.39 17.15
C GLU A 147 -7.75 1.32 17.73
N PHE A 148 -6.79 1.69 16.89
CA PHE A 148 -5.76 2.66 17.27
C PHE A 148 -5.52 3.71 16.19
N HIS A 149 -6.08 3.55 14.99
CA HIS A 149 -5.85 4.47 13.87
C HIS A 149 -6.85 4.29 12.73
N ARG A 150 -7.08 5.33 11.92
CA ARG A 150 -7.85 5.24 10.67
C ARG A 150 -7.09 5.78 9.46
N ARG A 151 -7.40 5.21 8.30
CA ARG A 151 -6.92 5.67 6.99
C ARG A 151 -8.10 5.90 6.04
N PHE A 152 -7.99 6.93 5.23
CA PHE A 152 -9.02 7.35 4.29
C PHE A 152 -8.54 7.07 2.88
N ASP A 153 -9.07 6.00 2.30
CA ASP A 153 -8.96 5.77 0.87
C ASP A 153 -9.91 6.73 0.15
N ALA A 154 -9.45 7.29 -0.97
CA ALA A 154 -10.27 8.17 -1.78
C ALA A 154 -9.97 7.95 -3.25
N TYR A 155 -10.99 8.14 -4.08
CA TYR A 155 -10.93 7.83 -5.50
C TYR A 155 -11.58 8.91 -6.35
N ILE A 156 -11.04 9.11 -7.54
CA ILE A 156 -11.66 9.91 -8.58
C ILE A 156 -11.79 9.11 -9.86
N ALA A 157 -12.97 9.17 -10.47
CA ALA A 157 -13.12 8.76 -11.86
C ALA A 157 -12.40 9.81 -12.73
N VAL A 158 -11.33 9.41 -13.42
CA VAL A 158 -10.44 10.37 -14.11
C VAL A 158 -11.20 11.19 -15.14
N ALA A 159 -12.21 10.61 -15.79
CA ALA A 159 -13.08 11.32 -16.74
C ALA A 159 -13.98 12.38 -16.08
N ALA A 160 -14.28 12.25 -14.78
CA ALA A 160 -15.07 13.22 -14.03
C ALA A 160 -14.23 14.41 -13.52
N PHE A 161 -12.89 14.35 -13.66
CA PHE A 161 -12.02 15.45 -13.30
C PHE A 161 -12.19 16.62 -14.27
N ASP A 162 -12.61 17.77 -13.74
CA ASP A 162 -12.73 19.02 -14.49
C ASP A 162 -11.45 19.87 -14.36
N PRO A 163 -10.58 19.89 -15.38
CA PRO A 163 -9.34 20.66 -15.34
C PRO A 163 -9.57 22.17 -15.44
N SER A 164 -10.74 22.63 -15.92
CA SER A 164 -11.01 24.07 -16.15
C SER A 164 -11.09 24.88 -14.85
N ARG A 165 -11.27 24.19 -13.72
CA ARG A 165 -11.32 24.76 -12.37
C ARG A 165 -9.94 25.10 -11.80
N PHE A 166 -8.87 24.81 -12.54
CA PHE A 166 -7.49 24.93 -12.08
C PHE A 166 -6.65 25.65 -13.11
N ASP A 167 -5.68 26.43 -12.62
CA ASP A 167 -4.57 26.90 -13.43
C ASP A 167 -3.79 25.71 -14.02
N ASP A 168 -3.09 25.98 -15.11
CA ASP A 168 -2.17 25.01 -15.68
C ASP A 168 -1.09 24.59 -14.66
N PRO A 169 -0.86 23.27 -14.45
CA PRO A 169 0.08 22.79 -13.45
C PRO A 169 1.52 23.24 -13.70
N ASP A 170 1.93 23.35 -14.96
CA ASP A 170 3.27 23.81 -15.30
C ASP A 170 3.40 25.31 -15.01
N GLU A 171 2.35 26.11 -15.22
CA GLU A 171 2.31 27.52 -14.80
C GLU A 171 2.33 27.70 -13.27
N ILE A 172 1.59 26.87 -12.51
CA ILE A 172 1.64 26.90 -11.04
C ILE A 172 3.08 26.65 -10.56
N ALA A 173 3.75 25.64 -11.11
CA ALA A 173 5.14 25.31 -10.77
C ALA A 173 6.11 26.42 -11.21
N ARG A 174 5.94 26.97 -12.42
CA ARG A 174 6.79 28.01 -13.00
C ARG A 174 6.80 29.28 -12.15
N ARG A 175 5.64 29.70 -11.60
CA ARG A 175 5.56 30.85 -10.67
C ARG A 175 6.40 30.65 -9.40
N ALA A 176 6.63 29.40 -8.99
CA ALA A 176 7.52 29.05 -7.90
C ALA A 176 9.00 28.84 -8.35
N GLY A 177 9.32 29.03 -9.63
CA GLY A 177 10.63 28.73 -10.20
C GLY A 177 10.95 27.23 -10.24
N VAL A 178 9.93 26.39 -10.40
CA VAL A 178 10.00 24.93 -10.41
C VAL A 178 9.49 24.40 -11.75
N ARG A 179 10.08 23.32 -12.25
CA ARG A 179 9.62 22.56 -13.42
C ARG A 179 9.02 21.23 -12.99
N LEU A 180 7.98 20.77 -13.66
CA LEU A 180 7.44 19.43 -13.48
C LEU A 180 7.89 18.54 -14.64
N LEU A 181 8.41 17.36 -14.32
CA LEU A 181 8.72 16.32 -15.30
C LEU A 181 8.19 14.99 -14.80
N SER A 182 7.73 14.11 -15.70
CA SER A 182 7.58 12.71 -15.36
C SER A 182 8.94 12.10 -15.03
N TYR A 183 8.97 11.07 -14.19
CA TYR A 183 10.20 10.35 -13.89
C TYR A 183 10.80 9.74 -15.16
N GLY A 184 9.98 9.28 -16.11
CA GLY A 184 10.43 8.76 -17.40
C GLY A 184 11.10 9.80 -18.30
N GLU A 185 10.61 11.06 -18.31
CA GLU A 185 11.29 12.18 -18.97
C GLU A 185 12.61 12.50 -18.28
N LEU A 186 12.60 12.58 -16.95
CA LEU A 186 13.77 12.86 -16.14
C LEU A 186 14.86 11.79 -16.34
N ALA A 187 14.50 10.50 -16.32
CA ALA A 187 15.41 9.39 -16.50
C ALA A 187 16.07 9.41 -17.89
N ARG A 188 15.33 9.78 -18.94
CA ARG A 188 15.89 9.95 -20.29
C ARG A 188 16.83 11.15 -20.37
N ALA A 189 16.42 12.29 -19.81
CA ALA A 189 17.24 13.51 -19.82
C ALA A 189 18.52 13.37 -19.00
N ARG A 190 18.51 12.50 -17.98
CA ARG A 190 19.61 12.23 -17.04
C ARG A 190 20.21 10.84 -17.23
N ALA A 191 20.20 10.30 -18.45
CA ALA A 191 20.69 8.95 -18.68
C ALA A 191 22.17 8.77 -18.29
N GLY A 192 22.99 9.83 -18.44
CA GLY A 192 24.42 9.82 -18.08
C GLY A 192 24.71 9.93 -16.58
N ASP A 193 23.74 10.35 -15.76
CA ASP A 193 23.87 10.58 -14.31
C ASP A 193 22.66 10.02 -13.53
N LEU A 194 22.01 8.99 -14.08
CA LEU A 194 20.74 8.45 -13.58
C LEU A 194 20.83 7.99 -12.13
N GLU A 195 21.93 7.31 -11.77
CA GLU A 195 22.16 6.84 -10.41
C GLU A 195 22.22 8.00 -9.41
N THR A 196 22.96 9.06 -9.73
CA THR A 196 23.05 10.26 -8.89
C THR A 196 21.67 10.87 -8.68
N MET A 197 20.89 11.01 -9.75
CA MET A 197 19.53 11.53 -9.69
C MET A 197 18.62 10.65 -8.81
N GLN A 198 18.67 9.33 -8.97
CA GLN A 198 17.92 8.37 -8.15
C GLN A 198 18.31 8.44 -6.66
N ARG A 199 19.61 8.56 -6.34
CA ARG A 199 20.09 8.75 -4.97
C ARG A 199 19.52 10.02 -4.35
N THR A 200 19.49 11.13 -5.10
CA THR A 200 18.89 12.39 -4.64
C THR A 200 17.37 12.25 -4.42
N LEU A 201 16.65 11.57 -5.32
CA LEU A 201 15.22 11.30 -5.14
C LEU A 201 14.93 10.45 -3.91
N ILE A 202 15.73 9.40 -3.67
CA ILE A 202 15.59 8.54 -2.48
C ILE A 202 15.81 9.36 -1.21
N ALA A 203 16.87 10.18 -1.16
CA ALA A 203 17.16 11.03 -0.01
C ALA A 203 16.02 12.02 0.27
N MET A 204 15.51 12.68 -0.76
CA MET A 204 14.38 13.62 -0.65
C MET A 204 13.08 12.90 -0.25
N PHE A 205 12.78 11.74 -0.83
CA PHE A 205 11.64 10.92 -0.40
C PHE A 205 11.73 10.59 1.10
N TRP A 206 12.92 10.20 1.58
CA TRP A 206 13.11 9.82 2.98
C TRP A 206 13.00 11.02 3.92
N GLU A 207 13.55 12.18 3.54
CA GLU A 207 13.38 13.44 4.27
C GLU A 207 11.90 13.80 4.41
N VAL A 208 11.17 13.81 3.30
CA VAL A 208 9.76 14.22 3.28
C VAL A 208 8.86 13.15 3.91
N GLY A 209 9.18 11.88 3.75
CA GLY A 209 8.44 10.75 4.31
C GLY A 209 8.41 10.75 5.83
N LYS A 210 9.44 11.30 6.49
CA LYS A 210 9.47 11.47 7.96
C LYS A 210 8.39 12.44 8.48
N ASP A 211 7.95 13.38 7.64
CA ASP A 211 6.88 14.33 7.95
C ASP A 211 5.48 13.80 7.63
N VAL A 212 5.36 12.63 6.97
CA VAL A 212 4.06 12.04 6.64
C VAL A 212 3.50 11.38 7.89
N PRO A 213 2.31 11.79 8.39
CA PRO A 213 1.68 11.10 9.50
C PRO A 213 1.47 9.63 9.16
N SER A 214 1.89 8.76 10.06
CA SER A 214 1.79 7.31 9.91
C SER A 214 1.69 6.65 11.30
N PRO A 215 0.86 5.60 11.44
CA PRO A 215 0.77 4.80 12.66
C PRO A 215 2.03 3.98 12.96
N ALA A 216 2.91 3.81 11.97
CA ALA A 216 4.20 3.15 12.11
C ALA A 216 5.29 4.10 11.59
N PRO A 217 6.32 4.42 12.40
CA PRO A 217 7.38 5.32 11.97
C PRO A 217 8.17 4.70 10.82
N MET A 218 8.57 5.53 9.85
CA MET A 218 9.52 5.11 8.83
C MET A 218 10.88 4.77 9.45
N PRO A 219 11.66 3.82 8.88
CA PRO A 219 13.03 3.60 9.29
C PRO A 219 13.85 4.89 9.22
N LYS A 220 14.84 5.05 10.11
CA LYS A 220 15.64 6.29 10.22
C LYS A 220 16.38 6.62 8.91
N GLU A 221 16.93 5.60 8.27
CA GLU A 221 17.73 5.67 7.05
C GLU A 221 17.10 4.82 5.94
N PRO A 222 17.27 5.18 4.66
CA PRO A 222 16.85 4.34 3.55
C PRO A 222 17.68 3.05 3.48
N PRO A 223 17.18 1.99 2.83
CA PRO A 223 17.97 0.79 2.56
C PRO A 223 19.14 1.10 1.61
N PRO A 224 20.13 0.18 1.49
CA PRO A 224 21.20 0.32 0.51
C PRO A 224 20.67 0.64 -0.89
N PHE A 225 21.40 1.49 -1.62
CA PHE A 225 20.91 2.08 -2.88
C PHE A 225 20.38 1.04 -3.87
N GLU A 226 21.08 -0.07 -4.09
CA GLU A 226 20.61 -1.11 -5.03
C GLU A 226 19.25 -1.70 -4.64
N GLN A 227 18.99 -1.86 -3.34
CA GLN A 227 17.70 -2.32 -2.84
C GLN A 227 16.63 -1.23 -2.97
N ALA A 228 16.96 0.01 -2.59
CA ALA A 228 16.07 1.15 -2.77
C ALA A 228 15.69 1.34 -4.25
N ARG A 229 16.65 1.22 -5.16
CA ARG A 229 16.49 1.37 -6.60
C ARG A 229 15.52 0.34 -7.16
N ARG A 230 15.72 -0.93 -6.82
CA ARG A 230 14.83 -2.03 -7.21
C ARG A 230 13.40 -1.80 -6.73
N MET A 231 13.22 -1.30 -5.52
CA MET A 231 11.90 -1.11 -4.93
C MET A 231 11.17 0.12 -5.50
N PHE A 232 11.85 1.27 -5.54
CA PHE A 232 11.24 2.54 -5.91
C PHE A 232 11.14 2.75 -7.41
N PHE A 233 12.15 2.32 -8.18
CA PHE A 233 12.27 2.69 -9.59
C PHE A 233 12.07 1.51 -10.55
N GLU A 234 12.30 0.27 -10.12
CA GLU A 234 12.12 -0.93 -10.96
C GLU A 234 10.91 -1.78 -10.54
N GLY A 235 10.34 -1.51 -9.36
CA GLY A 235 9.22 -2.24 -8.81
C GLY A 235 7.87 -1.79 -9.38
N PRO A 236 6.81 -2.59 -9.21
CA PRO A 236 5.47 -2.23 -9.68
C PRO A 236 4.87 -1.02 -8.94
N GLY A 237 5.47 -0.60 -7.83
CA GLY A 237 5.02 0.52 -7.00
C GLY A 237 5.23 1.91 -7.62
N MET A 238 5.83 2.01 -8.81
CA MET A 238 6.01 3.29 -9.50
C MET A 238 5.92 3.11 -11.02
N ASP A 239 5.00 3.85 -11.64
CA ASP A 239 4.90 4.02 -13.08
C ASP A 239 5.70 5.27 -13.47
N ALA A 240 6.70 5.08 -14.33
CA ALA A 240 7.65 6.14 -14.71
C ALA A 240 6.97 7.32 -15.41
N ALA A 241 5.90 7.07 -16.17
CA ALA A 241 5.19 8.10 -16.90
C ALA A 241 4.18 8.86 -16.03
N ALA A 242 3.52 8.17 -15.08
CA ALA A 242 2.55 8.79 -14.17
C ALA A 242 3.19 9.44 -12.94
N THR A 243 4.44 9.12 -12.61
CA THR A 243 5.15 9.71 -11.48
C THR A 243 5.73 11.06 -11.86
N ILE A 244 5.30 12.12 -11.19
CA ILE A 244 5.73 13.50 -11.47
C ILE A 244 6.72 13.97 -10.41
N VAL A 245 7.83 14.55 -10.84
CA VAL A 245 8.89 15.13 -10.02
C VAL A 245 8.92 16.64 -10.22
N ALA A 246 8.94 17.38 -9.12
CA ALA A 246 9.13 18.82 -9.09
C ALA A 246 10.64 19.14 -8.95
N LEU A 247 11.18 19.95 -9.85
CA LEU A 247 12.60 20.30 -9.93
C LEU A 247 12.81 21.81 -9.78
N ARG A 248 13.63 22.23 -8.82
CA ARG A 248 14.19 23.59 -8.79
C ARG A 248 15.57 23.55 -9.44
N GLY A 249 15.67 24.13 -10.63
CA GLY A 249 16.83 23.88 -11.49
C GLY A 249 16.94 22.39 -11.76
N ASP A 250 17.97 21.78 -11.16
CA ASP A 250 18.33 20.37 -11.32
C ASP A 250 18.06 19.51 -10.07
N THR A 251 17.61 20.15 -8.98
CA THR A 251 17.39 19.52 -7.68
C THR A 251 15.93 19.12 -7.51
N PRO A 252 15.62 17.85 -7.22
CA PRO A 252 14.29 17.42 -6.81
C PRO A 252 13.84 18.09 -5.50
N VAL A 253 12.67 18.71 -5.55
CA VAL A 253 12.05 19.40 -4.40
C VAL A 253 10.68 18.82 -4.02
N GLY A 254 10.17 17.88 -4.81
CA GLY A 254 8.96 17.15 -4.50
C GLY A 254 8.69 16.05 -5.52
N MET A 255 7.81 15.13 -5.16
CA MET A 255 7.33 14.10 -6.08
C MET A 255 5.90 13.68 -5.74
N THR A 256 5.18 13.21 -6.75
CA THR A 256 4.01 12.34 -6.57
C THR A 256 4.30 11.00 -7.24
N ALA A 257 4.60 9.98 -6.42
CA ALA A 257 4.87 8.63 -6.88
C ALA A 257 3.54 7.90 -7.11
N ASN A 258 3.27 7.58 -8.37
CA ASN A 258 2.04 6.93 -8.80
C ASN A 258 2.37 5.59 -9.44
N MET A 259 1.50 4.61 -9.28
CA MET A 259 1.52 3.35 -10.00
C MET A 259 0.28 3.22 -10.89
N VAL A 260 0.36 2.40 -11.93
CA VAL A 260 -0.77 1.99 -12.76
C VAL A 260 -0.85 0.47 -12.73
N LYS A 261 -1.97 -0.04 -12.26
CA LYS A 261 -2.24 -1.48 -12.14
C LYS A 261 -2.64 -2.06 -13.49
N GLU A 262 -2.44 -3.37 -13.64
CA GLU A 262 -2.80 -4.11 -14.87
C GLU A 262 -4.30 -4.02 -15.21
N ASN A 263 -5.17 -3.86 -14.20
CA ASN A 263 -6.60 -3.66 -14.41
C ASN A 263 -6.99 -2.21 -14.84
N GLY A 264 -5.99 -1.36 -15.09
CA GLY A 264 -6.16 0.02 -15.58
C GLY A 264 -6.51 1.04 -14.49
N VAL A 265 -6.39 0.69 -13.20
CA VAL A 265 -6.54 1.63 -12.08
C VAL A 265 -5.19 2.21 -11.69
N ALA A 266 -5.12 3.53 -11.52
CA ALA A 266 -3.94 4.18 -10.98
C ALA A 266 -4.04 4.40 -9.48
N TYR A 267 -2.89 4.52 -8.81
CA TYR A 267 -2.83 4.77 -7.38
C TYR A 267 -1.64 5.67 -7.01
N THR A 268 -1.88 6.70 -6.19
CA THR A 268 -0.80 7.49 -5.59
C THR A 268 -0.30 6.80 -4.33
N ASN A 269 0.95 6.35 -4.37
CA ASN A 269 1.64 5.76 -3.22
C ASN A 269 2.21 6.83 -2.29
N PHE A 270 2.67 7.94 -2.86
CA PHE A 270 3.27 9.03 -2.08
C PHE A 270 3.12 10.37 -2.80
N THR A 271 2.87 11.43 -2.05
CA THR A 271 3.02 12.81 -2.53
C THR A 271 3.70 13.63 -1.46
N GLY A 272 4.80 14.28 -1.82
CA GLY A 272 5.61 15.03 -0.87
C GLY A 272 6.33 16.21 -1.51
N VAL A 273 6.56 17.25 -0.72
CA VAL A 273 7.34 18.44 -1.08
C VAL A 273 8.25 18.77 0.11
N VAL A 274 9.52 19.07 -0.16
CA VAL A 274 10.50 19.47 0.85
C VAL A 274 10.03 20.71 1.60
N ARG A 275 10.40 20.84 2.87
CA ARG A 275 9.81 21.84 3.78
C ARG A 275 9.93 23.27 3.26
N ALA A 276 11.08 23.63 2.68
CA ALA A 276 11.35 24.97 2.12
C ALA A 276 10.48 25.34 0.90
N GLU A 277 9.80 24.36 0.30
CA GLU A 277 9.02 24.51 -0.94
C GLU A 277 7.51 24.32 -0.73
N ARG A 278 7.08 24.10 0.52
CA ARG A 278 5.67 23.99 0.89
C ARG A 278 4.94 25.33 0.77
N GLY A 279 3.62 25.27 0.67
CA GLY A 279 2.76 26.47 0.54
C GLY A 279 2.74 27.11 -0.85
N LYS A 280 3.55 26.63 -1.80
CA LYS A 280 3.66 27.17 -3.17
C LYS A 280 2.77 26.47 -4.20
N GLY A 281 1.85 25.61 -3.77
CA GLY A 281 0.96 24.86 -4.67
C GLY A 281 1.57 23.66 -5.40
N LEU A 282 2.85 23.32 -5.18
CA LEU A 282 3.55 22.27 -5.93
C LEU A 282 2.93 20.87 -5.80
N ALA A 283 2.44 20.48 -4.62
CA ALA A 283 1.77 19.20 -4.44
C ALA A 283 0.49 19.09 -5.28
N LEU A 284 -0.30 20.17 -5.36
CA LEU A 284 -1.47 20.25 -6.22
C LEU A 284 -1.05 20.19 -7.69
N ALA A 285 -0.05 20.97 -8.10
CA ALA A 285 0.43 21.01 -9.48
C ALA A 285 0.90 19.63 -9.98
N MET A 286 1.69 18.90 -9.18
CA MET A 286 2.11 17.53 -9.51
C MET A 286 0.93 16.57 -9.66
N LYS A 287 -0.08 16.66 -8.79
CA LYS A 287 -1.29 15.83 -8.88
C LYS A 287 -2.16 16.18 -10.08
N LEU A 288 -2.29 17.47 -10.41
CA LEU A 288 -2.99 17.94 -11.60
C LEU A 288 -2.32 17.43 -12.87
N ARG A 289 -0.98 17.51 -12.95
CA ARG A 289 -0.21 16.96 -14.07
C ARG A 289 -0.42 15.45 -14.19
N ALA A 290 -0.30 14.70 -13.09
CA ALA A 290 -0.56 13.26 -13.09
C ALA A 290 -1.98 12.93 -13.56
N LEU A 291 -3.01 13.65 -13.12
CA LEU A 291 -4.40 13.45 -13.56
C LEU A 291 -4.58 13.68 -15.07
N ARG A 292 -3.92 14.70 -15.63
CA ARG A 292 -3.95 14.96 -17.08
C ARG A 292 -3.30 13.82 -17.85
N ASP A 293 -2.10 13.41 -17.46
CA ASP A 293 -1.34 12.33 -18.10
C ASP A 293 -2.11 10.99 -18.01
N LEU A 294 -2.72 10.70 -16.86
CA LEU A 294 -3.55 9.51 -16.67
C LEU A 294 -4.82 9.52 -17.53
N ARG A 295 -5.43 10.69 -17.73
CA ARG A 295 -6.60 10.85 -18.61
C ARG A 295 -6.25 10.57 -20.07
N GLU A 296 -5.12 11.08 -20.56
CA GLU A 296 -4.64 10.82 -21.92
C GLU A 296 -4.34 9.33 -22.16
N ARG A 297 -3.92 8.63 -21.10
CA ARG A 297 -3.69 7.17 -21.11
C ARG A 297 -4.97 6.34 -20.95
N GLY A 298 -6.15 6.96 -20.83
CA GLY A 298 -7.42 6.25 -20.68
C GLY A 298 -7.61 5.55 -19.34
N VAL A 299 -6.86 5.93 -18.30
CA VAL A 299 -7.04 5.39 -16.95
C VAL A 299 -8.41 5.79 -16.43
N ARG A 300 -9.17 4.84 -15.90
CA ARG A 300 -10.57 5.08 -15.49
C ARG A 300 -10.71 5.60 -14.07
N LEU A 301 -9.90 5.07 -13.16
CA LEU A 301 -9.98 5.34 -11.73
C LEU A 301 -8.59 5.68 -11.19
N PHE A 302 -8.50 6.71 -10.36
CA PHE A 302 -7.26 7.09 -9.69
C PHE A 302 -7.49 7.20 -8.18
N GLY A 303 -6.77 6.37 -7.43
CA GLY A 303 -6.90 6.27 -5.98
C GLY A 303 -5.73 6.83 -5.20
N THR A 304 -5.95 7.05 -3.91
CA THR A 304 -4.91 7.36 -2.93
C THR A 304 -5.41 7.01 -1.53
N THR A 305 -4.50 6.76 -0.58
CA THR A 305 -4.84 6.70 0.84
C THR A 305 -4.18 7.86 1.58
N ASN A 306 -4.91 8.47 2.50
CA ASN A 306 -4.31 9.39 3.46
C ASN A 306 -4.55 8.97 4.90
N ASP A 307 -3.60 9.35 5.73
CA ASP A 307 -3.72 9.28 7.18
C ASP A 307 -4.83 10.21 7.70
N GLU A 308 -5.47 9.85 8.82
CA GLU A 308 -6.48 10.68 9.49
C GLU A 308 -5.95 12.05 9.94
N ALA A 309 -4.66 12.17 10.28
CA ALA A 309 -4.05 13.44 10.65
C ALA A 309 -3.67 14.31 9.45
N ASN A 310 -3.59 13.75 8.24
CA ASN A 310 -3.16 14.48 7.04
C ASN A 310 -4.30 15.28 6.36
N ALA A 311 -4.86 16.24 7.10
CA ALA A 311 -5.97 17.08 6.63
C ALA A 311 -5.60 17.89 5.37
N ALA A 312 -4.35 18.33 5.25
CA ALA A 312 -3.87 19.09 4.09
C ALA A 312 -3.98 18.29 2.77
N MET A 313 -3.50 17.04 2.76
CA MET A 313 -3.59 16.20 1.56
C MET A 313 -5.02 15.78 1.26
N ARG A 314 -5.85 15.51 2.28
CA ARG A 314 -7.28 15.27 2.09
C ARG A 314 -8.00 16.48 1.49
N GLY A 315 -7.63 17.69 1.90
CA GLY A 315 -8.14 18.93 1.30
C GLY A 315 -7.76 19.09 -0.17
N ILE A 316 -6.52 18.74 -0.55
CA ILE A 316 -6.09 18.71 -1.96
C ILE A 316 -6.93 17.70 -2.75
N ASN A 317 -7.10 16.48 -2.23
CA ASN A 317 -7.88 15.43 -2.89
C ASN A 317 -9.35 15.81 -3.05
N ALA A 318 -9.97 16.39 -2.02
CA ALA A 318 -11.35 16.88 -2.10
C ALA A 318 -11.50 17.98 -3.15
N ARG A 319 -10.55 18.92 -3.23
CA ARG A 319 -10.53 19.95 -4.29
C ARG A 319 -10.46 19.33 -5.68
N LEU A 320 -9.63 18.30 -5.85
CA LEU A 320 -9.50 17.57 -7.11
C LEU A 320 -10.75 16.76 -7.47
N GLY A 321 -11.68 16.54 -6.54
CA GLY A 321 -12.92 15.78 -6.77
C GLY A 321 -12.82 14.31 -6.34
N TYR A 322 -11.85 13.94 -5.53
CA TYR A 322 -11.79 12.60 -4.94
C TYR A 322 -12.93 12.43 -3.94
N VAL A 323 -13.58 11.27 -4.01
CA VAL A 323 -14.62 10.83 -3.08
C VAL A 323 -13.98 9.81 -2.12
N PRO A 324 -14.05 10.04 -0.80
CA PRO A 324 -13.53 9.09 0.18
C PRO A 324 -14.44 7.87 0.30
N ASP A 325 -13.84 6.69 0.44
CA ASP A 325 -14.51 5.48 0.91
C ASP A 325 -14.73 5.56 2.44
N PRO A 326 -15.60 4.70 3.00
CA PRO A 326 -15.60 4.45 4.44
C PRO A 326 -14.18 4.16 4.95
N PRO A 327 -13.76 4.75 6.08
CA PRO A 327 -12.37 4.67 6.52
C PRO A 327 -11.94 3.23 6.75
N THR A 328 -10.74 2.90 6.32
CA THR A 328 -10.06 1.68 6.75
C THR A 328 -9.64 1.85 8.22
N ILE A 329 -10.16 1.00 9.09
CA ILE A 329 -9.92 0.98 10.53
C ILE A 329 -8.74 0.07 10.82
N MET A 330 -7.69 0.62 11.43
CA MET A 330 -6.54 -0.16 11.85
C MET A 330 -6.72 -0.57 13.31
N VAL A 331 -6.60 -1.87 13.55
CA VAL A 331 -6.76 -2.46 14.87
C VAL A 331 -5.51 -3.23 15.25
N ALA A 332 -5.20 -3.27 16.54
CA ALA A 332 -4.04 -3.97 17.05
C ALA A 332 -4.32 -4.69 18.35
N LYS A 333 -3.54 -5.75 18.60
CA LYS A 333 -3.52 -6.51 19.84
C LYS A 333 -2.08 -6.67 20.30
N GLN A 334 -1.83 -6.46 21.59
CA GLN A 334 -0.53 -6.76 22.20
C GLN A 334 -0.37 -8.27 22.28
N LEU A 335 0.78 -8.77 21.83
CA LEU A 335 1.16 -10.17 21.94
C LEU A 335 2.07 -10.28 23.17
N SER A 336 1.48 -10.67 24.30
CA SER A 336 2.19 -10.98 25.54
C SER A 336 3.11 -12.18 25.37
#